data_AF-A0A8B6C6I7-F1
#
_entry.id   AF-A0A8B6C6I7-F1
#
_cell.length_a   1.000
_cell.length_b   1.000
_cell.length_c   1.000
_cell.angle_alpha   90.00
_cell.angle_beta   90.00
_cell.angle_gamma   90.00
#
_symmetry.space_group_name_H-M   'P 1'
#
loop_
_entity.id
_entity.type
_entity.pdbx_description
1 polymer ?
#
loop_
_entity_poly.entity_id
_entity_poly.type
_entity_poly.pdbx_seq_one_letter_code
_entity_poly.pdbx_strand_id
1 'polypeptide(L)'
;MSSKLKTVLAAYRRAVIKLLKKADPTEEPQQDVVNLRSMMELIKTKQKTLSDLNEKILESFEEEDLDEEIEEVDRYDLREYHRASGKHTGQVNIGDVVQLGSESPRPLWRLGTIEYVVKGGDRLIRAAKVRTYRELVTTRPIVKLYLLEL
;
A
#
# COMPACT_ATOMS: atom_id res chain seq x y z
N MET A 1 -61.28 -59.67 11.70
CA MET A 1 -60.55 -58.46 12.16
C MET A 1 -60.97 -57.25 11.34
N SER A 2 -61.33 -56.16 12.02
CA SER A 2 -62.08 -54.99 11.51
C SER A 2 -61.38 -54.23 10.37
N SER A 3 -62.12 -53.95 9.29
CA SER A 3 -61.69 -53.14 8.12
C SER A 3 -61.07 -51.80 8.52
N LYS A 4 -61.62 -51.16 9.57
CA LYS A 4 -61.16 -49.85 10.09
C LYS A 4 -59.71 -49.89 10.57
N LEU A 5 -59.27 -51.01 11.16
CA LEU A 5 -57.91 -51.20 11.65
C LEU A 5 -56.88 -51.23 10.50
N LYS A 6 -57.25 -51.81 9.36
CA LYS A 6 -56.40 -51.83 8.16
C LYS A 6 -56.23 -50.42 7.58
N THR A 7 -57.29 -49.61 7.60
CA THR A 7 -57.27 -48.23 7.10
C THR A 7 -56.36 -47.34 7.95
N VAL A 8 -56.45 -47.45 9.28
CA VAL A 8 -55.57 -46.72 10.21
C VAL A 8 -54.11 -47.13 10.01
N LEU A 9 -53.84 -48.43 9.89
CA LEU A 9 -52.49 -48.92 9.67
C LEU A 9 -51.88 -48.41 8.34
N ALA A 10 -52.70 -48.33 7.28
CA ALA A 10 -52.27 -47.80 5.99
C ALA A 10 -51.97 -46.28 6.05
N ALA A 11 -52.79 -45.52 6.79
CA ALA A 11 -52.55 -44.09 7.02
C ALA A 11 -51.27 -43.86 7.83
N TYR A 12 -51.05 -44.66 8.88
CA TYR A 12 -49.84 -44.59 9.72
C TYR A 12 -48.59 -44.93 8.91
N ARG A 13 -48.62 -46.00 8.11
CA ARG A 13 -47.52 -46.36 7.20
C ARG A 13 -47.19 -45.23 6.22
N ARG A 14 -48.20 -44.59 5.62
CA ARG A 14 -47.97 -43.43 4.73
C ARG A 14 -47.33 -42.25 5.45
N ALA A 15 -47.78 -41.94 6.67
CA ALA A 15 -47.21 -40.86 7.48
C ALA A 15 -45.74 -41.15 7.84
N VAL A 16 -45.44 -42.37 8.28
CA VAL A 16 -44.08 -42.80 8.61
C VAL A 16 -43.17 -42.77 7.38
N ILE A 17 -43.62 -43.26 6.22
CA ILE A 17 -42.84 -43.20 4.97
C ILE A 17 -42.54 -41.74 4.57
N LYS A 18 -43.51 -40.84 4.76
CA LYS A 18 -43.34 -39.42 4.45
C LYS A 18 -42.35 -38.73 5.38
N LEU A 19 -42.32 -39.11 6.66
CA LEU A 19 -41.34 -38.64 7.63
C LEU A 19 -39.96 -39.22 7.37
N LEU A 20 -39.86 -40.52 7.03
CA LEU A 20 -38.59 -41.16 6.67
C LEU A 20 -37.97 -40.52 5.43
N LYS A 21 -38.75 -40.26 4.37
CA LYS A 21 -38.26 -39.51 3.20
C LYS A 21 -37.81 -38.08 3.51
N LYS A 22 -38.35 -37.47 4.57
CA LYS A 22 -37.97 -36.11 5.01
C LYS A 22 -36.77 -36.14 5.95
N ALA A 23 -36.53 -37.28 6.59
CA ALA A 23 -35.40 -37.54 7.47
C ALA A 23 -34.23 -38.22 6.75
N ASP A 24 -34.42 -38.69 5.52
CA ASP A 24 -33.34 -39.21 4.68
C ASP A 24 -32.30 -38.09 4.51
N PRO A 25 -31.09 -38.24 5.04
CA PRO A 25 -30.02 -37.24 4.92
C PRO A 25 -29.41 -37.23 3.51
N THR A 26 -30.06 -37.89 2.54
CA THR A 26 -29.69 -37.91 1.12
C THR A 26 -30.16 -36.63 0.44
N GLU A 27 -29.96 -35.47 1.07
CA GLU A 27 -29.87 -34.24 0.31
C GLU A 27 -28.56 -34.34 -0.47
N GLU A 28 -28.65 -34.42 -1.81
CA GLU A 28 -27.48 -34.31 -2.67
C GLU A 28 -26.63 -33.15 -2.19
N PRO A 29 -25.30 -33.31 -2.08
CA PRO A 29 -24.44 -32.25 -1.57
C PRO A 29 -24.76 -30.99 -2.35
N GLN A 30 -25.31 -29.99 -1.66
CA GLN A 30 -25.69 -28.72 -2.26
C GLN A 30 -24.55 -28.30 -3.18
N GLN A 31 -24.84 -27.98 -4.45
CA GLN A 31 -23.84 -27.74 -5.50
C GLN A 31 -22.71 -26.80 -5.02
N ASP A 32 -23.05 -25.87 -4.12
CA ASP A 32 -22.12 -24.96 -3.44
C ASP A 32 -21.03 -25.67 -2.62
N VAL A 33 -21.36 -26.74 -1.90
CA VAL A 33 -20.38 -27.53 -1.13
C VAL A 33 -19.39 -28.24 -2.04
N VAL A 34 -19.84 -28.70 -3.21
CA VAL A 34 -18.97 -29.31 -4.23
C VAL A 34 -18.04 -28.25 -4.84
N ASN A 35 -18.60 -27.08 -5.17
CA ASN A 35 -17.84 -25.94 -5.68
C ASN A 35 -16.78 -25.48 -4.66
N LEU A 36 -17.15 -25.34 -3.39
CA LEU A 36 -16.23 -24.96 -2.31
C LEU A 36 -15.09 -25.97 -2.13
N ARG A 37 -15.37 -27.26 -2.23
CA ARG A 37 -14.33 -28.31 -2.19
C ARG A 37 -13.36 -28.17 -3.36
N SER A 38 -13.87 -27.92 -4.57
CA SER A 38 -13.02 -27.72 -5.75
C SER A 38 -12.15 -26.45 -5.63
N MET A 39 -12.70 -25.36 -5.09
CA MET A 39 -11.94 -24.13 -4.82
C MET A 39 -10.88 -24.36 -3.75
N MET A 40 -11.18 -25.13 -2.70
CA MET A 40 -10.23 -25.45 -1.64
C MET A 40 -9.05 -26.27 -2.17
N GLU A 41 -9.27 -27.23 -3.06
CA GLU A 41 -8.18 -27.95 -3.74
C GLU A 41 -7.36 -27.04 -4.66
N LEU A 42 -8.02 -26.13 -5.39
CA LEU A 42 -7.31 -25.15 -6.22
C LEU A 42 -6.46 -24.19 -5.36
N ILE A 43 -6.94 -23.79 -4.19
CA ILE A 43 -6.18 -22.95 -3.26
C ILE A 43 -4.96 -23.71 -2.72
N LYS A 44 -5.12 -24.98 -2.31
CA LYS A 44 -4.00 -25.80 -1.82
C LYS A 44 -2.92 -25.99 -2.87
N THR A 45 -3.32 -26.28 -4.12
CA THR A 45 -2.36 -26.43 -5.23
C THR A 45 -1.63 -25.12 -5.49
N LYS A 46 -2.33 -23.98 -5.53
CA LYS A 46 -1.69 -22.66 -5.65
C LYS A 46 -0.74 -22.34 -4.50
N GLN A 47 -1.13 -22.64 -3.27
CA GLN A 47 -0.29 -22.45 -2.09
C GLN A 47 1.00 -23.26 -2.20
N LYS A 48 0.90 -24.51 -2.65
CA LYS A 48 2.07 -25.35 -2.91
C LYS A 48 2.97 -24.74 -3.99
N THR A 49 2.40 -24.33 -5.13
CA THR A 49 3.21 -23.71 -6.20
C THR A 49 3.90 -22.43 -5.76
N LEU A 50 3.28 -21.63 -4.89
CA LEU A 50 3.91 -20.43 -4.34
C LEU A 50 5.04 -20.78 -3.38
N SER A 51 4.87 -21.84 -2.57
CA SER A 51 5.94 -22.36 -1.71
C SER A 51 7.14 -22.82 -2.53
N ASP A 52 6.89 -23.63 -3.57
CA ASP A 52 7.93 -24.14 -4.47
C ASP A 52 8.65 -23.00 -5.21
N LEU A 53 7.92 -21.98 -5.66
CA LEU A 53 8.51 -20.78 -6.27
C LEU A 53 9.35 -19.98 -5.27
N ASN A 54 8.90 -19.84 -4.03
CA ASN A 54 9.63 -19.10 -3.01
C ASN A 54 10.95 -19.80 -2.66
N GLU A 55 10.95 -21.13 -2.56
CA GLU A 55 12.17 -21.92 -2.39
C GLU A 55 13.10 -21.75 -3.59
N LYS A 56 12.58 -21.83 -4.81
CA LYS A 56 13.38 -21.63 -6.03
C LYS A 56 13.97 -20.23 -6.15
N ILE A 57 13.22 -19.21 -5.75
CA ILE A 57 13.68 -17.82 -5.67
C ILE A 57 14.88 -17.76 -4.73
N LEU A 58 14.76 -18.28 -3.50
CA LEU A 58 15.85 -18.30 -2.52
C LEU A 58 17.09 -19.07 -3.02
N GLU A 59 16.90 -20.17 -3.75
CA GLU A 59 18.01 -20.92 -4.35
C GLU A 59 18.65 -20.20 -5.54
N SER A 60 17.91 -19.35 -6.25
CA SER A 60 18.43 -18.60 -7.40
C SER A 60 19.19 -17.32 -7.03
N PHE A 61 19.14 -16.90 -5.76
CA PHE A 61 19.98 -15.83 -5.25
C PHE A 61 21.23 -16.44 -4.61
N GLU A 62 22.33 -16.51 -5.35
CA GLU A 62 23.65 -16.69 -4.75
C GLU A 62 23.99 -15.40 -3.99
N GLU A 63 24.48 -15.49 -2.74
CA GLU A 63 24.73 -14.32 -1.87
C GLU A 63 25.64 -13.27 -2.54
N GLU A 64 26.46 -13.66 -3.51
CA GLU A 64 27.38 -12.79 -4.25
C GLU A 64 26.67 -11.84 -5.23
N ASP A 65 25.51 -12.20 -5.80
CA ASP A 65 24.76 -11.33 -6.72
C ASP A 65 23.98 -10.23 -5.99
N LEU A 66 23.57 -10.49 -4.75
CA LEU A 66 22.78 -9.56 -3.93
C LEU A 66 23.62 -8.37 -3.45
N ASP A 67 24.86 -8.61 -3.04
CA ASP A 67 25.74 -7.53 -2.58
C ASP A 67 26.12 -6.61 -3.75
N GLU A 68 26.39 -7.16 -4.93
CA GLU A 68 26.65 -6.37 -6.15
C GLU A 68 25.42 -5.55 -6.58
N GLU A 69 24.21 -6.13 -6.56
CA GLU A 69 22.98 -5.41 -6.90
C GLU A 69 22.65 -4.29 -5.89
N ILE A 70 22.80 -4.56 -4.57
CA ILE A 70 22.61 -3.56 -3.52
C ILE A 70 23.62 -2.43 -3.66
N GLU A 71 24.90 -2.75 -3.90
CA GLU A 71 25.92 -1.74 -4.16
C GLU A 71 25.62 -0.90 -5.41
N GLU A 72 25.04 -1.49 -6.47
CA GLU A 72 24.65 -0.76 -7.67
C GLU A 72 23.46 0.17 -7.42
N VAL A 73 22.45 -0.28 -6.67
CA VAL A 73 21.28 0.54 -6.29
C VAL A 73 21.69 1.72 -5.41
N ASP A 74 22.51 1.49 -4.38
CA ASP A 74 23.01 2.56 -3.51
C ASP A 74 23.84 3.59 -4.29
N ARG A 75 24.64 3.12 -5.25
CA ARG A 75 25.44 3.98 -6.13
C ARG A 75 24.58 4.79 -7.10
N TYR A 76 23.47 4.21 -7.58
CA TYR A 76 22.49 4.90 -8.42
C TYR A 76 21.78 6.00 -7.62
N ASP A 77 21.34 5.71 -6.39
CA ASP A 77 20.67 6.67 -5.51
C ASP A 77 21.58 7.83 -5.10
N LEU A 78 22.87 7.58 -4.78
CA LEU A 78 23.82 8.68 -4.53
C LEU A 78 24.02 9.55 -5.78
N ARG A 79 24.08 8.95 -6.97
CA ARG A 79 24.23 9.70 -8.23
C ARG A 79 23.00 10.54 -8.56
N GLU A 80 21.80 10.00 -8.36
CA GLU A 80 20.53 10.70 -8.52
C GLU A 80 20.40 11.83 -7.48
N TYR A 81 20.74 11.58 -6.21
CA TYR A 81 20.76 12.63 -5.17
C TYR A 81 21.73 13.76 -5.51
N HIS A 82 22.92 13.45 -6.03
CA HIS A 82 23.89 14.47 -6.42
C HIS A 82 23.55 15.17 -7.76
N ARG A 83 22.78 14.53 -8.66
CA ARG A 83 22.24 15.17 -9.87
C ARG A 83 21.01 16.04 -9.59
N ALA A 84 20.10 15.58 -8.74
CA ALA A 84 18.88 16.31 -8.35
C ALA A 84 19.16 17.42 -7.33
N SER A 85 20.26 17.34 -6.56
CA SER A 85 20.77 18.48 -5.78
C SER A 85 21.33 19.62 -6.64
N GLY A 86 21.23 19.51 -7.96
CA GLY A 86 21.36 20.61 -8.90
C GLY A 86 20.18 21.56 -8.75
N LYS A 87 20.26 22.47 -7.76
CA LYS A 87 19.47 23.70 -7.59
C LYS A 87 18.07 23.61 -8.20
N HIS A 88 17.06 23.32 -7.36
CA HIS A 88 15.69 23.72 -7.70
C HIS A 88 15.70 25.23 -7.96
N THR A 89 15.85 25.59 -9.23
CA THR A 89 15.54 26.91 -9.78
C THR A 89 14.02 26.98 -9.98
N GLY A 90 13.27 26.33 -9.09
CA GLY A 90 11.85 26.53 -8.92
C GLY A 90 11.68 28.00 -8.63
N GLN A 91 11.01 28.68 -9.55
CA GLN A 91 10.73 30.09 -9.44
C GLN A 91 9.88 30.30 -8.19
N VAL A 92 10.55 30.76 -7.14
CA VAL A 92 9.94 30.92 -5.82
C VAL A 92 8.92 32.04 -5.86
N ASN A 93 7.66 31.72 -5.56
CA ASN A 93 6.54 32.65 -5.57
C ASN A 93 6.14 33.09 -4.16
N ILE A 94 5.43 34.21 -4.10
CA ILE A 94 4.83 34.69 -2.85
C ILE A 94 3.70 33.72 -2.47
N GLY A 95 3.69 33.27 -1.22
CA GLY A 95 2.74 32.26 -0.72
C GLY A 95 3.29 30.84 -0.65
N ASP A 96 4.44 30.56 -1.26
CA ASP A 96 5.04 29.22 -1.21
C ASP A 96 5.53 28.88 0.20
N VAL A 97 5.39 27.61 0.57
CA VAL A 97 5.91 27.05 1.83
C VAL A 97 7.31 26.48 1.58
N VAL A 98 8.28 26.96 2.35
CA VAL A 98 9.70 26.62 2.20
C VAL A 98 10.32 26.20 3.53
N GLN A 99 11.30 25.30 3.45
CA GLN A 99 12.23 24.99 4.52
C GLN A 99 13.41 25.98 4.51
N LEU A 100 13.73 26.51 5.68
CA LEU A 100 14.81 27.45 5.92
C LEU A 100 16.09 26.69 6.28
N GLY A 101 17.04 26.65 5.34
CA GLY A 101 18.34 25.99 5.51
C GLY A 101 19.13 26.58 6.68
N SER A 102 19.55 25.70 7.59
CA SER A 102 20.40 25.98 8.76
C SER A 102 21.56 24.99 8.83
N GLU A 103 22.48 25.19 9.78
CA GLU A 103 23.60 24.26 10.04
C GLU A 103 23.14 22.92 10.64
N SER A 104 21.94 22.87 11.19
CA SER A 104 21.34 21.62 11.70
C SER A 104 20.92 20.67 10.55
N PRO A 105 20.74 19.37 10.82
CA PRO A 105 20.17 18.43 9.85
C PRO A 105 18.82 18.89 9.27
N ARG A 106 18.56 18.54 8.00
CA ARG A 106 17.36 18.95 7.24
C ARG A 106 16.01 18.74 7.95
N PRO A 107 15.77 17.62 8.67
CA PRO A 107 14.51 17.41 9.40
C PRO A 107 14.22 18.46 10.48
N LEU A 108 15.27 19.13 10.99
CA LEU A 108 15.15 20.15 12.03
C LEU A 108 15.05 21.58 11.46
N TRP A 109 15.03 21.73 10.14
CA TRP A 109 14.90 23.04 9.51
C TRP A 109 13.53 23.64 9.76
N ARG A 110 13.52 24.96 9.97
CA ARG A 110 12.29 25.69 10.23
C ARG A 110 11.49 25.79 8.94
N LEU A 111 10.17 25.68 9.05
CA LEU A 111 9.25 25.95 7.96
C LEU A 111 8.79 27.40 7.99
N GLY A 112 8.56 27.97 6.81
CA GLY A 112 7.97 29.28 6.70
C GLY A 112 7.33 29.53 5.34
N THR A 113 6.48 30.55 5.29
CA THR A 113 5.79 30.98 4.07
C THR A 113 6.41 32.25 3.54
N ILE A 114 6.55 32.35 2.23
CA ILE A 114 7.16 33.53 1.59
C ILE A 114 6.15 34.67 1.53
N GLU A 115 6.52 35.79 2.14
CA GLU A 115 5.70 37.01 2.18
C GLU A 115 6.11 37.99 1.08
N TYR A 116 7.41 38.11 0.81
CA TYR A 116 7.95 39.06 -0.14
C TYR A 116 9.24 38.57 -0.79
N VAL A 117 9.47 38.91 -2.05
CA VAL A 117 10.68 38.55 -2.80
C VAL A 117 11.53 39.78 -3.10
N VAL A 118 12.82 39.69 -2.81
CA VAL A 118 13.80 40.74 -3.07
C VAL A 118 14.48 40.46 -4.41
N LYS A 119 14.18 41.31 -5.38
CA LYS A 119 14.77 41.26 -6.72
C LYS A 119 16.01 42.16 -6.80
N GLY A 120 17.05 41.70 -7.50
CA GLY A 120 18.21 42.51 -7.84
C GLY A 120 17.92 43.49 -8.98
N GLY A 121 18.91 44.32 -9.32
CA GLY A 121 18.82 45.23 -10.47
C GLY A 121 18.69 44.51 -11.82
N ASP A 122 19.10 43.23 -11.86
CA ASP A 122 18.94 42.27 -12.96
C ASP A 122 17.52 41.65 -13.03
N ARG A 123 16.60 42.06 -12.15
CA ARG A 123 15.24 41.50 -11.98
C ARG A 123 15.20 40.04 -11.51
N LEU A 124 16.34 39.45 -11.14
CA LEU A 124 16.41 38.10 -10.59
C LEU A 124 16.14 38.12 -9.08
N ILE A 125 15.43 37.11 -8.57
CA ILE A 125 15.15 36.99 -7.13
C ILE A 125 16.43 36.49 -6.43
N ARG A 126 16.96 37.26 -5.49
CA ARG A 126 18.17 36.91 -4.73
C ARG A 126 17.89 36.50 -3.29
N ALA A 127 16.81 37.03 -2.71
CA ALA A 127 16.39 36.72 -1.35
C ALA A 127 14.87 36.77 -1.23
N ALA A 128 14.33 36.15 -0.19
CA ALA A 128 12.94 36.26 0.17
C ALA A 128 12.78 36.53 1.66
N LYS A 129 11.73 37.27 1.99
CA LYS A 129 11.26 37.53 3.34
C LYS A 129 10.25 36.44 3.69
N VAL A 130 10.57 35.66 4.72
CA VAL A 130 9.84 34.44 5.08
C VAL A 130 9.25 34.60 6.47
N ARG A 131 7.95 34.32 6.60
CA ARG A 131 7.22 34.29 7.86
C ARG A 131 7.23 32.87 8.42
N THR A 132 7.81 32.69 9.60
CA THR A 132 7.86 31.42 10.32
C THR A 132 6.61 31.24 11.21
N TYR A 133 6.34 30.02 11.69
CA TYR A 133 5.20 29.68 12.56
C TYR A 133 5.06 30.51 13.87
N ARG A 134 6.09 31.26 14.28
CA ARG A 134 6.05 32.18 15.45
C ARG A 134 5.96 33.65 15.06
N GLU A 135 5.45 33.94 13.86
CA GLU A 135 5.41 35.29 13.26
C GLU A 135 6.78 35.97 13.11
N LEU A 136 7.88 35.26 13.35
CA LEU A 136 9.22 35.78 13.13
C LEU A 136 9.44 35.89 11.62
N VAL A 137 9.65 37.13 11.19
CA VAL A 137 9.95 37.43 9.80
C VAL A 137 11.47 37.50 9.61
N THR A 138 11.99 36.63 8.75
CA THR A 138 13.44 36.58 8.47
C THR A 138 13.70 36.71 6.97
N THR A 139 14.75 37.44 6.62
CA THR A 139 15.20 37.56 5.23
C THR A 139 16.28 36.52 4.97
N ARG A 140 16.10 35.68 3.95
CA ARG A 140 17.06 34.63 3.59
C ARG A 140 17.37 34.65 2.10
N PRO A 141 18.64 34.38 1.71
CA PRO A 141 19.00 34.16 0.32
C PRO A 141 18.22 32.98 -0.26
N ILE A 142 17.83 33.08 -1.54
CA ILE A 142 17.04 32.02 -2.21
C ILE A 142 17.75 30.67 -2.20
N VAL A 143 19.09 30.67 -2.23
CA VAL A 143 19.94 29.47 -2.17
C VAL A 143 19.77 28.70 -0.85
N LYS A 144 19.31 29.35 0.22
CA LYS A 144 19.07 28.75 1.53
C LYS A 144 17.58 28.43 1.77
N LEU A 145 16.74 28.56 0.74
CA LEU A 145 15.33 28.22 0.78
C LEU A 145 15.10 26.97 -0.06
N TYR A 146 14.45 25.99 0.55
CA TYR A 146 14.13 24.72 -0.11
C TYR A 146 12.61 24.60 -0.20
N LEU A 147 12.10 24.39 -1.40
CA LEU A 147 10.67 24.15 -1.60
C LEU A 147 10.28 22.82 -0.94
N LEU A 148 9.12 22.82 -0.30
CA LEU A 148 8.53 21.58 0.18
C LEU A 148 7.89 20.90 -1.04
N GLU A 149 8.46 19.79 -1.50
CA GLU A 149 7.81 18.95 -2.52
C GLU A 149 6.56 18.32 -1.90
N LEU A 150 5.42 18.44 -2.60
CA LEU A 150 4.18 17.71 -2.30
C LEU A 150 4.17 16.40 -3.08
#